data_AF-A0AAV4ECU7-F1
#
_entry.id   AF-A0AAV4ECU7-F1
#
_cell.length_a   1.000
_cell.length_b   1.000
_cell.length_c   1.000
_cell.angle_alpha   90.00
_cell.angle_beta   90.00
_cell.angle_gamma   90.00
#
_symmetry.space_group_name_H-M   'P 1'
#
loop_
_entity.id
_entity.type
_entity.pdbx_description
1 polymer ?
#
loop_
_entity_poly.entity_id
_entity_poly.type
_entity_poly.pdbx_seq_one_letter_code
_entity_poly.pdbx_strand_id
1 'polypeptide(L)'
;VDTTHVTLKENGVQLRLTIVDTPGFGDAVDNSNCWSPVTDFIDSKYEEFLNAESRVNRNTTEDTRVHSCLYFIAPTGHGSVA
;
A
#
# COMPACT_ATOMS: atom_id res chain seq x y z
N VAL A 1 3.44 4.79 -8.23
CA VAL A 1 2.95 3.73 -7.33
C VAL A 1 2.11 2.84 -8.19
N ASP A 2 2.54 1.60 -8.36
CA ASP A 2 1.96 0.71 -9.36
C ASP A 2 1.12 -0.34 -8.63
N THR A 3 -0.10 -0.60 -9.11
CA THR A 3 -1.04 -1.47 -8.40
C THR A 3 -1.37 -2.70 -9.25
N THR A 4 -1.21 -3.88 -8.65
CA THR A 4 -1.55 -5.16 -9.27
C THR A 4 -2.62 -5.86 -8.44
N HIS A 5 -3.68 -6.35 -9.09
CA HIS A 5 -4.76 -7.10 -8.43
C HIS A 5 -4.71 -8.57 -8.84
N VAL A 6 -4.77 -9.46 -7.85
CA VAL A 6 -4.71 -10.91 -8.02
C VAL A 6 -5.83 -11.56 -7.21
N THR A 7 -6.54 -12.52 -7.80
CA THR A 7 -7.48 -13.35 -7.07
C THR A 7 -6.85 -14.71 -6.81
N LEU A 8 -6.76 -15.08 -5.53
CA LEU A 8 -6.16 -16.31 -5.04
C LEU A 8 -7.21 -17.19 -4.38
N LYS A 9 -6.96 -18.49 -4.34
CA LYS A 9 -7.78 -19.44 -3.58
C LYS A 9 -6.88 -20.29 -2.70
N GLU A 10 -7.00 -20.14 -1.40
CA GLU A 10 -6.21 -20.89 -0.42
C GLU A 10 -7.13 -21.52 0.62
N ASN A 11 -6.96 -22.81 0.89
CA ASN A 11 -7.74 -23.55 1.90
C ASN A 11 -9.27 -23.37 1.78
N GLY A 12 -9.78 -23.18 0.56
CA GLY A 12 -11.21 -22.95 0.29
C GLY A 12 -11.67 -21.49 0.42
N VAL A 13 -10.80 -20.57 0.84
CA VAL A 13 -11.07 -19.12 0.91
C VAL A 13 -10.66 -18.46 -0.40
N GLN A 14 -11.52 -17.62 -0.97
CA GLN A 14 -11.18 -16.75 -2.09
C GLN A 14 -10.65 -15.42 -1.54
N LEU A 15 -9.40 -15.09 -1.88
CA LEU A 15 -8.73 -13.88 -1.47
C LEU A 15 -8.54 -12.96 -2.68
N ARG A 16 -8.90 -11.69 -2.55
CA ARG A 16 -8.50 -10.65 -3.51
C ARG A 16 -7.30 -9.93 -2.93
N LEU A 17 -6.12 -10.25 -3.45
CA LEU A 17 -4.86 -9.64 -3.08
C LEU A 17 -4.59 -8.43 -3.98
N THR A 18 -4.21 -7.31 -3.38
CA THR A 18 -3.74 -6.12 -4.09
C THR A 18 -2.31 -5.85 -3.66
N ILE A 19 -1.40 -5.76 -4.62
CA ILE A 19 0.02 -5.44 -4.41
C ILE A 19 0.24 -4.02 -4.91
N VAL A 20 0.88 -3.19 -4.10
CA VAL A 20 1.22 -1.81 -4.41
C VAL A 20 2.73 -1.67 -4.38
N ASP A 21 3.32 -1.44 -5.55
CA ASP A 21 4.77 -1.29 -5.72
C ASP A 21 5.19 0.19 -5.71
N THR A 22 6.37 0.45 -5.15
CA THR A 22 6.99 1.78 -5.04
C THR A 22 8.26 1.85 -5.87
N PRO A 23 8.18 1.81 -7.22
CA PRO A 23 9.36 1.84 -8.07
C PRO A 23 10.12 3.16 -7.91
N GLY A 24 11.45 3.11 -7.95
CA GLY A 24 12.29 4.30 -7.82
C GLY A 24 12.51 4.79 -6.38
N PHE A 25 11.96 4.10 -5.37
CA PHE A 25 12.12 4.49 -3.96
C PHE A 25 13.58 4.33 -3.53
N GLY A 26 14.23 5.43 -3.14
CA GLY A 26 15.61 5.43 -2.67
C GLY A 26 16.67 5.47 -3.78
N ASP A 27 16.28 5.54 -5.05
CA ASP A 27 17.19 5.46 -6.21
C ASP A 27 17.80 6.81 -6.63
N ALA A 28 17.28 7.93 -6.10
CA ALA A 28 17.76 9.26 -6.45
C ALA A 28 19.07 9.62 -5.73
N VAL A 29 19.79 10.63 -6.23
CA VAL A 29 20.96 11.19 -5.53
C VAL A 29 20.53 11.92 -4.26
N ASP A 30 19.43 12.68 -4.35
CA ASP A 30 18.75 13.28 -3.20
C ASP A 30 17.43 12.53 -2.97
N ASN A 31 17.36 11.80 -1.85
CA ASN A 31 16.18 11.05 -1.44
C ASN A 31 15.37 11.79 -0.37
N SER A 32 15.61 13.08 -0.16
CA SER A 32 14.77 13.91 0.70
C SER A 32 13.30 13.77 0.27
N ASN A 33 12.43 13.41 1.19
CA ASN A 33 10.99 13.24 0.95
C ASN A 33 10.60 12.14 -0.04
N CYS A 34 11.47 11.18 -0.35
CA CYS A 34 11.12 10.03 -1.20
C CYS A 34 9.95 9.18 -0.66
N TRP A 35 9.61 9.34 0.62
CA TRP A 35 8.46 8.70 1.29
C TRP A 35 7.12 9.37 0.98
N SER A 36 7.10 10.65 0.57
CA SER A 36 5.86 11.42 0.37
C SER A 36 4.90 10.74 -0.61
N PRO A 37 5.33 10.26 -1.80
CA PRO A 37 4.42 9.56 -2.71
C PRO A 37 3.79 8.30 -2.12
N VAL A 38 4.47 7.64 -1.18
CA VAL A 38 3.96 6.44 -0.51
C VAL A 38 2.91 6.82 0.54
N THR A 39 3.19 7.83 1.36
CA THR A 39 2.23 8.32 2.37
C THR A 39 1.01 8.94 1.72
N ASP A 40 1.19 9.75 0.68
CA ASP A 40 0.08 10.39 -0.05
C ASP A 40 -0.86 9.34 -0.67
N PHE A 41 -0.29 8.24 -1.18
CA PHE A 41 -1.08 7.12 -1.67
C PHE A 41 -1.89 6.45 -0.55
N ILE A 42 -1.26 6.15 0.58
CA ILE A 42 -1.93 5.53 1.74
C ILE A 42 -3.06 6.41 2.24
N ASP A 43 -2.81 7.71 2.42
CA ASP A 43 -3.79 8.68 2.92
C ASP A 43 -4.97 8.81 1.95
N SER A 44 -4.71 8.86 0.64
CA SER A 44 -5.78 8.89 -0.37
C SER A 44 -6.73 7.68 -0.26
N LYS A 45 -6.22 6.48 0.08
CA LYS A 45 -7.05 5.28 0.26
C LYS A 45 -7.86 5.31 1.54
N TYR A 46 -7.33 5.92 2.60
CA TYR A 46 -8.12 6.18 3.80
C TYR A 46 -9.25 7.19 3.54
N GLU A 47 -8.95 8.28 2.83
CA GLU A 47 -9.94 9.29 2.47
C GLU A 47 -11.04 8.72 1.57
N GLU A 48 -10.69 7.93 0.55
CA GLU A 48 -11.64 7.23 -0.32
C GLU A 48 -12.62 6.38 0.51
N PHE A 49 -12.09 5.60 1.45
CA PHE A 49 -12.90 4.73 2.31
C PHE A 49 -13.79 5.54 3.26
N LEU A 50 -13.24 6.56 3.93
CA LEU A 50 -13.97 7.45 4.84
C LEU A 50 -15.12 8.18 4.13
N ASN A 51 -14.86 8.68 2.93
CA ASN A 51 -15.85 9.34 2.09
C ASN A 51 -16.96 8.38 1.67
N ALA A 52 -16.64 7.11 1.40
CA ALA A 52 -17.62 6.09 1.06
C ALA A 52 -18.51 5.73 2.26
N GLU A 53 -17.92 5.56 3.45
CA GLU A 53 -18.64 5.25 4.69
C GLU A 53 -19.59 6.37 5.13
N SER A 54 -19.20 7.62 4.87
CA SER A 54 -19.98 8.82 5.21
C SER A 54 -21.20 9.05 4.32
N ARG A 55 -21.36 8.30 3.22
CA ARG A 55 -22.50 8.47 2.30
C ARG A 55 -23.81 7.99 2.93
N VAL A 56 -24.90 8.72 2.64
CA VAL A 56 -26.26 8.41 3.11
C VAL A 56 -26.73 7.02 2.65
N ASN A 57 -26.37 6.63 1.42
CA ASN A 57 -26.62 5.30 0.88
C ASN A 57 -25.38 4.43 1.07
N ARG A 58 -25.36 3.67 2.16
CA ARG A 58 -24.26 2.74 2.50
C ARG A 58 -24.35 1.48 1.66
N ASN A 59 -23.71 1.48 0.50
CA ASN A 59 -23.37 0.24 -0.19
C ASN A 59 -22.08 -0.32 0.42
N THR A 60 -21.97 -1.65 0.51
CA THR A 60 -20.71 -2.33 0.86
C THR A 60 -19.64 -1.94 -0.14
N THR A 61 -18.78 -1.00 0.25
CA THR A 61 -17.67 -0.50 -0.56
C THR A 61 -16.49 -1.42 -0.39
N GLU A 62 -15.76 -1.66 -1.48
CA GLU A 62 -14.54 -2.47 -1.43
C GLU A 62 -13.47 -1.77 -0.59
N ASP A 63 -12.86 -2.50 0.33
CA ASP A 63 -11.74 -1.97 1.12
C ASP A 63 -10.46 -2.00 0.27
N THR A 64 -10.00 -0.82 -0.13
CA THR A 64 -8.79 -0.59 -0.93
C THR A 64 -7.63 -0.04 -0.11
N ARG A 65 -7.77 0.05 1.22
CA ARG A 65 -6.73 0.57 2.12
C ARG A 65 -5.53 -0.39 2.15
N VAL A 66 -4.36 0.16 2.45
CA VAL A 66 -3.14 -0.65 2.64
C VAL A 66 -3.19 -1.30 4.01
N HIS A 67 -3.37 -2.63 4.04
CA HIS A 67 -3.49 -3.39 5.30
C HIS A 67 -2.15 -3.75 5.95
N SER A 68 -1.08 -3.82 5.15
CA SER A 68 0.27 -4.15 5.61
C SER A 68 1.30 -3.52 4.68
N CYS A 69 2.45 -3.16 5.24
CA CYS A 69 3.61 -2.66 4.50
C CYS A 69 4.79 -3.61 4.71
N LEU A 70 5.39 -4.07 3.61
CA LEU A 70 6.63 -4.85 3.64
C LEU A 70 7.79 -3.93 3.29
N TYR A 71 8.62 -3.61 4.28
CA TYR A 71 9.79 -2.76 4.08
C TYR A 71 11.04 -3.62 3.87
N PHE A 72 11.66 -3.49 2.70
CA PHE A 72 12.83 -4.29 2.33
C PHE A 72 14.11 -3.60 2.79
N ILE A 73 14.81 -4.22 3.74
CA ILE A 73 16.12 -3.76 4.20
C ILE A 73 17.20 -4.45 3.39
N ALA A 74 18.06 -3.68 2.73
CA ALA A 74 19.18 -4.23 1.97
C ALA A 74 20.14 -5.01 2.90
N PRO A 75 20.60 -6.22 2.51
CA PRO A 75 21.44 -7.06 3.36
C PRO A 75 22.91 -6.57 3.37
N THR A 76 23.17 -5.37 3.88
CA THR A 76 24.47 -4.69 3.79
C THR A 76 25.48 -5.09 4.88
N GLY A 77 25.08 -5.90 5.85
CA GLY A 77 25.96 -6.43 6.93
C GLY A 77 26.45 -5.40 7.95
N HIS A 78 26.22 -4.11 7.70
CA HIS A 78 26.52 -2.99 8.59
C HIS A 78 25.18 -2.49 9.11
N GLY A 79 24.92 -2.68 10.41
CA GLY A 79 23.59 -2.48 10.97
C GLY A 79 23.05 -1.06 10.75
N SER A 80 21.98 -0.96 9.97
CA SER A 80 20.89 -0.06 10.27
C SER A 80 19.80 -0.92 10.91
N VAL A 81 19.68 -0.83 12.23
CA VAL A 81 18.55 -1.43 12.96
C VAL A 81 17.33 -0.59 12.61
N ALA A 82 16.29 -1.24 12.08
CA ALA A 82 14.99 -0.60 11.85
C ALA A 82 14.35 -0.15 13.17
#